data_AF-A0A960GF22-F1
#
_entry.id   AF-A0A960GF22-F1
#
_cell.length_a   1.000
_cell.length_b   1.000
_cell.length_c   1.000
_cell.angle_alpha   90.00
_cell.angle_beta   90.00
_cell.angle_gamma   90.00
#
_symmetry.space_group_name_H-M   'P 1'
#
loop_
_entity.id
_entity.type
_entity.pdbx_description
1 polymer ?
#
loop_
_entity_poly.entity_id
_entity_poly.type
_entity_poly.pdbx_seq_one_letter_code
_entity_poly.pdbx_strand_id
1 'polypeptide(L)'
;MRLAVRAVVLALLGGVMFAAAPSLGADTVTQSLSLPYGLSIQGANGQATVYIPVPAGATPRSITGTIESTYNYDGVINLVVGGRRGAQVDARTGGRIDVALRPSDVGADGSIELSMAVALRSQEDCFADDTAQATLRRAAFNVDTSAQPPSTIAEFLSKGVESYTVVVPQDSSDSLGSAALTAVSALAHAFPTPTTVALSEESGGPATSRAGSDPLQRRVVLEENTSSTNKLELRQGELVVSGDGQALLRAAVALGDPNTAIIDADSAEDVSSAIDFSELEGQQQLSALGMQPVRLKGLGRVSSQVLINQSMFGHPIEQLSGVIAGRITPLPDGGQGRVDLLWNGNIVSSANMTGSTGMNLPFKVPTELMARDNTLEIAMSYVPPGGKCYPRGLEAEFTADPELSAVTGAAGQSLAPGFERFPQVLAAEVPTWLVGSGTLAQAGGLVASLQSANAQQVSYRIEGGEPPDGATSGLIVGADEALASTLQAPVNGTENTQVTSDDMPDFQARLSEPYGVLQGFESGGADLVMLGGSDSTARQQDSLALFAQERPQQWLNLNGSAYVQFSAGEPIEVTVKPPPGPSQTQWQLIVGVVLVIVCVVALIIWLWRRPSGDS
;
A
#
# COMPACT_ATOMS: atom_id res chain seq x y z
N MET A 1 65.27 -63.16 29.98
CA MET A 1 63.97 -63.28 30.68
C MET A 1 63.27 -61.92 30.55
N ARG A 2 62.10 -61.89 29.87
CA ARG A 2 61.22 -60.74 29.47
C ARG A 2 61.82 -59.80 28.38
N LEU A 3 61.71 -60.09 27.06
CA LEU A 3 60.61 -59.85 26.07
C LEU A 3 60.11 -58.40 26.03
N ALA A 4 59.89 -57.71 24.90
CA ALA A 4 59.93 -58.03 23.47
C ALA A 4 59.74 -56.71 22.66
N VAL A 5 60.50 -56.47 21.59
CA VAL A 5 60.07 -56.43 20.17
C VAL A 5 60.20 -55.03 19.55
N ARG A 6 61.02 -54.98 18.50
CA ARG A 6 61.30 -53.87 17.58
C ARG A 6 60.32 -53.93 16.40
N ALA A 7 59.94 -52.78 15.83
CA ALA A 7 59.54 -52.69 14.44
C ALA A 7 60.02 -51.38 13.84
N VAL A 8 60.79 -51.50 12.75
CA VAL A 8 61.34 -50.43 11.93
C VAL A 8 60.62 -50.45 10.58
N VAL A 9 60.17 -49.26 10.20
CA VAL A 9 59.85 -48.64 8.90
C VAL A 9 60.07 -49.49 7.63
N LEU A 10 59.06 -49.49 6.73
CA LEU A 10 59.27 -49.41 5.28
C LEU A 10 58.08 -48.72 4.58
N ALA A 11 58.39 -47.83 3.65
CA ALA A 11 57.50 -47.00 2.85
C ALA A 11 56.90 -47.73 1.64
N LEU A 12 55.71 -47.31 1.19
CA LEU A 12 55.17 -47.61 -0.14
C LEU A 12 54.35 -46.41 -0.64
N LEU A 13 54.76 -45.87 -1.78
CA LEU A 13 54.05 -44.87 -2.58
C LEU A 13 52.76 -45.46 -3.18
N GLY A 14 51.67 -44.69 -3.15
CA GLY A 14 50.48 -44.91 -3.96
C GLY A 14 49.91 -43.55 -4.38
N GLY A 15 50.07 -43.20 -5.66
CA GLY A 15 49.53 -41.96 -6.23
C GLY A 15 48.01 -42.03 -6.38
N VAL A 16 47.32 -41.04 -5.83
CA VAL A 16 45.89 -40.80 -6.09
C VAL A 16 45.81 -39.70 -7.13
N MET A 17 45.43 -40.05 -8.37
CA MET A 17 45.00 -39.08 -9.36
C MET A 17 43.65 -38.52 -8.93
N PHE A 18 43.62 -37.26 -8.49
CA PHE A 18 42.38 -36.50 -8.40
C PHE A 18 41.95 -36.14 -9.83
N ALA A 19 40.92 -36.82 -10.34
CA ALA A 19 40.16 -36.33 -11.46
C ALA A 19 39.45 -35.04 -11.01
N ALA A 20 39.88 -33.91 -11.55
CA ALA A 20 39.12 -32.67 -11.42
C ALA A 20 37.79 -32.86 -12.16
N ALA A 21 36.71 -33.06 -11.40
CA ALA A 21 35.37 -32.92 -11.96
C ALA A 21 35.24 -31.48 -12.47
N PRO A 22 34.79 -31.25 -13.72
CA PRO A 22 34.44 -29.91 -14.15
C PRO A 22 33.33 -29.41 -13.23
N SER A 23 33.59 -28.34 -12.48
CA SER A 23 32.52 -27.58 -11.83
C SER A 23 31.66 -27.02 -12.96
N LEU A 24 30.47 -27.61 -13.16
CA LEU A 24 29.39 -26.96 -13.86
C LEU A 24 29.18 -25.61 -13.16
N GLY A 25 29.62 -24.52 -13.79
CA GLY A 25 29.31 -23.18 -13.32
C GLY A 25 27.80 -23.06 -13.35
N ALA A 26 27.17 -22.83 -12.20
CA ALA A 26 25.81 -22.35 -12.19
C ALA A 26 25.83 -21.00 -12.94
N ASP A 27 25.08 -20.89 -14.03
CA ASP A 27 24.90 -19.62 -14.73
C ASP A 27 24.24 -18.65 -13.74
N THR A 28 25.06 -17.76 -13.17
CA THR A 28 24.59 -16.65 -12.33
C THR A 28 24.23 -15.48 -13.22
N VAL A 29 23.01 -14.99 -13.07
CA VAL A 29 22.52 -13.81 -13.77
C VAL A 29 22.49 -12.66 -12.76
N THR A 30 23.13 -11.54 -13.11
CA THR A 30 23.00 -10.31 -12.32
C THR A 30 21.72 -9.59 -12.71
N GLN A 31 20.85 -9.40 -11.73
CA GLN A 31 19.59 -8.67 -11.90
C GLN A 31 19.61 -7.39 -11.07
N SER A 32 18.90 -6.37 -11.55
CA SER A 32 18.81 -5.06 -10.94
C SER A 32 17.37 -4.81 -10.50
N LEU A 33 17.13 -4.87 -9.19
CA LEU A 33 15.83 -4.66 -8.58
C LEU A 33 15.66 -3.20 -8.15
N SER A 34 14.47 -2.64 -8.36
CA SER A 34 14.12 -1.34 -7.78
C SER A 34 13.96 -1.46 -6.27
N LEU A 35 14.39 -0.46 -5.50
CA LEU A 35 14.10 -0.45 -4.07
C LEU A 35 12.60 -0.26 -3.81
N PRO A 36 12.00 -0.98 -2.84
CA PRO A 36 10.58 -0.86 -2.51
C PRO A 36 10.16 0.52 -1.99
N TYR A 37 11.12 1.27 -1.46
CA TYR A 37 10.88 2.42 -0.60
C TYR A 37 11.74 3.61 -1.03
N GLY A 38 11.19 4.82 -0.90
CA GLY A 38 11.98 6.04 -0.92
C GLY A 38 12.71 6.20 0.42
N LEU A 39 14.04 6.37 0.38
CA LEU A 39 14.83 6.69 1.56
C LEU A 39 15.12 8.20 1.56
N SER A 40 14.52 8.93 2.49
CA SER A 40 14.69 10.37 2.63
C SER A 40 14.98 10.75 4.08
N ILE A 41 15.80 11.78 4.29
CA ILE A 41 16.05 12.38 5.60
C ILE A 41 15.79 13.88 5.53
N GLN A 42 15.37 14.46 6.65
CA GLN A 42 15.10 15.88 6.77
C GLN A 42 15.71 16.45 8.05
N GLY A 43 16.15 17.71 8.00
CA GLY A 43 16.63 18.43 9.16
C GLY A 43 18.10 18.17 9.47
N ALA A 44 18.75 19.06 10.22
CA ALA A 44 20.18 18.98 10.55
C ALA A 44 20.66 17.68 11.23
N ASN A 45 19.74 16.89 11.79
CA ASN A 45 20.00 15.59 12.43
C ASN A 45 19.14 14.46 11.82
N GLY A 46 18.66 14.63 10.59
CA GLY A 46 17.81 13.66 9.92
C GLY A 46 18.47 12.28 9.80
N GLN A 47 17.72 11.24 10.19
CA GLN A 47 18.09 9.85 10.01
C GLN A 47 16.86 9.05 9.56
N ALA A 48 17.06 8.11 8.64
CA ALA A 48 16.05 7.17 8.21
C ALA A 48 16.68 5.80 7.95
N THR A 49 15.91 4.73 8.14
CA THR A 49 16.33 3.35 7.89
C THR A 49 15.23 2.61 7.13
N VAL A 50 15.62 1.80 6.15
CA VAL A 50 14.76 0.86 5.43
C VAL A 50 15.40 -0.53 5.41
N TYR A 51 14.59 -1.57 5.22
CA TYR A 51 15.05 -2.95 5.14
C TYR A 51 14.79 -3.49 3.73
N ILE A 52 15.82 -4.04 3.09
CA ILE A 52 15.75 -4.56 1.73
C ILE A 52 15.75 -6.09 1.79
N PRO A 53 14.65 -6.78 1.45
CA PRO A 53 14.62 -8.24 1.47
C PRO A 53 15.55 -8.81 0.38
N VAL A 54 16.31 -9.84 0.72
CA VAL A 54 17.14 -10.58 -0.23
C VAL A 54 16.35 -11.78 -0.75
N PRO A 55 16.18 -11.95 -2.08
CA PRO A 55 15.49 -13.11 -2.63
C PRO A 55 16.17 -14.42 -2.23
N ALA A 56 15.36 -15.48 -2.02
CA ALA A 56 15.92 -16.80 -1.69
C ALA A 56 16.85 -17.28 -2.82
N GLY A 57 18.02 -17.79 -2.45
CA GLY A 57 19.05 -18.24 -3.41
C GLY A 57 19.79 -17.12 -4.14
N ALA A 58 19.48 -15.85 -3.88
CA ALA A 58 20.20 -14.71 -4.45
C ALA A 58 21.37 -14.27 -3.58
N THR A 59 22.44 -13.82 -4.21
CA THR A 59 23.60 -13.23 -3.54
C THR A 59 23.63 -11.71 -3.76
N PRO A 60 23.52 -10.88 -2.70
CA PRO A 60 23.58 -9.43 -2.84
C PRO A 60 24.92 -8.95 -3.37
N ARG A 61 24.91 -8.02 -4.33
CA ARG A 61 26.11 -7.52 -5.00
C ARG A 61 26.38 -6.04 -4.76
N SER A 62 25.42 -5.17 -5.03
CA SER A 62 25.60 -3.72 -4.82
C SER A 62 24.28 -2.96 -4.70
N ILE A 63 24.34 -1.80 -4.05
CA ILE A 63 23.28 -0.78 -4.10
C ILE A 63 23.84 0.42 -4.85
N THR A 64 23.15 0.85 -5.90
CA THR A 64 23.50 2.06 -6.67
C THR A 64 22.37 3.06 -6.60
N GLY A 65 22.67 4.35 -6.82
CA GLY A 65 21.66 5.41 -6.80
C GLY A 65 22.27 6.80 -6.79
N THR A 66 21.43 7.82 -6.59
CA THR A 66 21.87 9.22 -6.44
C THR A 66 21.16 9.85 -5.26
N ILE A 67 21.92 10.42 -4.33
CA ILE A 67 21.38 11.23 -3.25
C ILE A 67 21.25 12.66 -3.78
N GLU A 68 20.01 13.13 -3.91
CA GLU A 68 19.69 14.53 -4.20
C GLU A 68 19.50 15.27 -2.88
N SER A 69 19.98 16.51 -2.78
CA SER A 69 20.03 17.22 -1.50
C SER A 69 19.72 18.71 -1.62
N THR A 70 19.08 19.25 -0.59
CA THR A 70 18.69 20.68 -0.49
C THR A 70 19.30 21.39 0.72
N TYR A 71 20.30 20.79 1.39
CA TYR A 71 20.99 21.43 2.51
C TYR A 71 21.84 22.62 2.05
N ASN A 72 21.87 23.66 2.88
CA ASN A 72 22.61 24.89 2.63
C ASN A 72 23.97 24.90 3.33
N TYR A 73 24.14 24.09 4.39
CA TYR A 73 25.35 24.06 5.20
C TYR A 73 26.28 22.89 4.87
N ASP A 74 27.58 23.11 5.04
CA ASP A 74 28.60 22.08 4.83
C ASP A 74 28.40 20.91 5.81
N GLY A 75 28.61 19.70 5.31
CA GLY A 75 28.38 18.48 6.06
C GLY A 75 28.52 17.26 5.20
N VAL A 76 28.16 16.11 5.76
CA VAL A 76 28.17 14.85 5.01
C VAL A 76 26.87 14.09 5.24
N ILE A 77 26.38 13.43 4.20
CA ILE A 77 25.31 12.45 4.31
C ILE A 77 25.96 11.08 4.24
N ASN A 78 25.79 10.29 5.30
CA ASN A 78 26.31 8.94 5.40
C ASN A 78 25.21 7.96 5.01
N LEU A 79 25.55 7.02 4.14
CA LEU A 79 24.76 5.83 3.90
C LEU A 79 25.40 4.66 4.65
N VAL A 80 24.62 4.00 5.49
CA VAL A 80 25.03 2.87 6.34
C VAL A 80 24.31 1.63 5.83
N VAL A 81 25.04 0.53 5.68
CA VAL A 81 24.52 -0.76 5.22
C VAL A 81 24.93 -1.82 6.23
N GLY A 82 23.98 -2.58 6.80
CA GLY A 82 24.29 -3.62 7.78
C GLY A 82 25.16 -3.12 8.95
N GLY A 83 24.91 -1.89 9.42
CA GLY A 83 25.67 -1.24 10.49
C GLY A 83 27.06 -0.68 10.12
N ARG A 84 27.55 -0.85 8.89
CA ARG A 84 28.81 -0.23 8.42
C ARG A 84 28.56 0.93 7.47
N ARG A 85 29.46 1.93 7.45
CA ARG A 85 29.39 3.01 6.45
C ARG A 85 29.61 2.42 5.05
N GLY A 86 28.60 2.53 4.19
CA GLY A 86 28.61 2.09 2.80
C GLY A 86 29.11 3.18 1.86
N ALA A 87 28.52 4.38 1.94
CA ALA A 87 28.90 5.55 1.15
C ALA A 87 28.81 6.84 1.97
N GLN A 88 29.43 7.90 1.45
CA GLN A 88 29.38 9.23 2.03
C GLN A 88 29.37 10.26 0.90
N VAL A 89 28.44 11.20 0.93
CA VAL A 89 28.34 12.31 -0.03
C VAL A 89 28.33 13.65 0.69
N ASP A 90 28.62 14.73 -0.03
CA ASP A 90 28.52 16.09 0.50
C ASP A 90 27.06 16.45 0.78
N ALA A 91 26.79 17.09 1.91
CA ALA A 91 25.42 17.44 2.30
C ALA A 91 24.78 18.48 1.37
N ARG A 92 25.55 19.43 0.83
CA ARG A 92 24.98 20.51 0.00
C ARG A 92 24.71 20.05 -1.43
N THR A 93 25.62 19.26 -1.99
CA THR A 93 25.52 18.86 -3.40
C THR A 93 24.93 17.47 -3.59
N GLY A 94 24.87 16.65 -2.55
CA GLY A 94 24.56 15.23 -2.70
C GLY A 94 25.60 14.51 -3.56
N GLY A 95 25.21 13.41 -4.20
CA GLY A 95 26.09 12.68 -5.10
C GLY A 95 25.62 11.27 -5.47
N ARG A 96 26.30 10.66 -6.44
CA ARG A 96 26.09 9.26 -6.82
C ARG A 96 26.68 8.32 -5.77
N ILE A 97 26.02 7.19 -5.57
CA ILE A 97 26.49 6.11 -4.69
C ILE A 97 26.64 4.81 -5.48
N ASP A 98 27.62 4.01 -5.07
CA ASP A 98 27.80 2.62 -5.46
C ASP A 98 28.39 1.89 -4.26
N VAL A 99 27.57 1.09 -3.58
CA VAL A 99 27.93 0.40 -2.36
C VAL A 99 27.96 -1.09 -2.64
N ALA A 100 29.16 -1.67 -2.70
CA ALA A 100 29.33 -3.11 -2.75
C ALA A 100 28.78 -3.75 -1.47
N LEU A 101 27.98 -4.81 -1.65
CA LEU A 101 27.38 -5.57 -0.56
C LEU A 101 28.22 -6.80 -0.23
N ARG A 102 28.07 -7.27 1.01
CA ARG A 102 28.75 -8.43 1.55
C ARG A 102 27.70 -9.39 2.10
N PRO A 103 27.95 -10.70 2.11
CA PRO A 103 27.06 -11.65 2.77
C PRO A 103 26.79 -11.32 4.24
N SER A 104 27.77 -10.71 4.93
CA SER A 104 27.62 -10.26 6.33
C SER A 104 26.68 -9.06 6.52
N ASP A 105 26.28 -8.39 5.44
CA ASP A 105 25.32 -7.27 5.50
C ASP A 105 23.87 -7.76 5.55
N VAL A 106 23.63 -9.05 5.28
CA VAL A 106 22.31 -9.69 5.38
C VAL A 106 22.05 -10.09 6.83
N GLY A 107 20.97 -9.59 7.40
CA GLY A 107 20.50 -9.92 8.73
C GLY A 107 20.00 -11.37 8.83
N ALA A 108 19.74 -11.81 10.06
CA ALA A 108 19.20 -13.14 10.33
C ALA A 108 17.77 -13.33 9.77
N ASP A 109 17.08 -12.24 9.49
CA ASP A 109 15.75 -12.16 8.88
C ASP A 109 15.80 -12.17 7.34
N GLY A 110 16.98 -12.33 6.73
CA GLY A 110 17.15 -12.33 5.28
C GLY A 110 17.07 -10.95 4.63
N SER A 111 17.14 -9.87 5.42
CA SER A 111 17.06 -8.49 4.91
C SER A 111 18.35 -7.70 5.15
N ILE A 112 18.60 -6.69 4.32
CA ILE A 112 19.72 -5.76 4.47
C ILE A 112 19.19 -4.45 5.05
N GLU A 113 19.71 -4.05 6.22
CA GLU A 113 19.44 -2.74 6.80
C GLU A 113 20.19 -1.64 6.01
N LEU A 114 19.46 -0.68 5.45
CA LEU A 114 19.99 0.49 4.76
C LEU A 114 19.54 1.76 5.48
N SER A 115 20.48 2.50 6.06
CA SER A 115 20.21 3.77 6.75
C SER A 115 20.88 4.95 6.07
N MET A 116 20.23 6.10 6.12
CA MET A 116 20.80 7.38 5.70
C MET A 116 20.79 8.32 6.90
N ALA A 117 21.88 9.05 7.13
CA ALA A 117 22.00 10.01 8.23
C ALA A 117 22.86 11.21 7.82
N VAL A 118 22.37 12.42 8.11
CA VAL A 118 23.14 13.65 7.89
C VAL A 118 23.99 13.99 9.11
N ALA A 119 25.19 14.49 8.86
CA ALA A 119 26.07 15.06 9.85
C ALA A 119 26.56 16.41 9.32
N LEU A 120 25.79 17.46 9.59
CA LEU A 120 26.19 18.83 9.29
C LEU A 120 27.32 19.27 10.23
N ARG A 121 28.16 20.20 9.75
CA ARG A 121 29.04 20.93 10.66
C ARG A 121 28.18 21.72 11.65
N SER A 122 28.58 21.76 12.91
CA SER A 122 27.83 22.46 13.96
C SER A 122 27.63 23.94 13.59
N GLN A 123 26.40 24.41 13.77
CA GLN A 123 25.99 25.80 13.52
C GLN A 123 25.65 26.50 14.84
N GLU A 124 25.70 27.83 14.85
CA GLU A 124 25.19 28.62 15.98
C GLU A 124 23.67 28.56 16.06
N ASP A 125 22.99 28.56 14.91
CA ASP A 125 21.54 28.42 14.79
C ASP A 125 21.11 26.95 14.96
N CYS A 126 20.23 26.73 15.94
CA CYS A 126 19.68 25.43 16.26
C CYS A 126 18.70 24.91 15.20
N PHE A 127 18.12 25.78 14.38
CA PHE A 127 17.13 25.43 13.35
C PHE A 127 17.70 25.48 11.93
N ALA A 128 19.02 25.59 11.80
CA ALA A 128 19.69 25.54 10.51
C ALA A 128 19.28 24.28 9.72
N ASP A 129 18.79 24.48 8.48
CA ASP A 129 18.39 23.39 7.57
C ASP A 129 17.31 22.44 8.14
N ASP A 130 16.45 22.89 9.05
CA ASP A 130 15.35 22.10 9.65
C ASP A 130 14.33 21.55 8.61
N THR A 131 14.22 22.22 7.48
CA THR A 131 13.38 21.87 6.33
C THR A 131 14.17 21.32 5.14
N ALA A 132 15.51 21.33 5.21
CA ALA A 132 16.33 20.76 4.15
C ALA A 132 16.21 19.24 4.15
N GLN A 133 16.25 18.65 2.96
CA GLN A 133 16.04 17.23 2.74
C GLN A 133 17.18 16.63 1.92
N ALA A 134 17.40 15.34 2.11
CA ALA A 134 18.18 14.53 1.19
C ALA A 134 17.43 13.25 0.88
N THR A 135 17.32 12.90 -0.40
CA THR A 135 16.55 11.74 -0.85
C THR A 135 17.40 10.87 -1.76
N LEU A 136 17.44 9.58 -1.48
CA LEU A 136 18.03 8.58 -2.36
C LEU A 136 17.07 8.29 -3.52
N ARG A 137 17.46 8.67 -4.73
CA ARG A 137 16.69 8.46 -5.97
C ARG A 137 17.35 7.45 -6.89
N ARG A 138 16.51 6.86 -7.75
CA ARG A 138 16.91 5.90 -8.79
C ARG A 138 17.77 4.78 -8.21
N ALA A 139 17.35 4.29 -7.04
CA ALA A 139 18.09 3.30 -6.33
C ALA A 139 17.84 1.92 -6.93
N ALA A 140 18.92 1.18 -7.15
CA ALA A 140 18.88 -0.17 -7.67
C ALA A 140 19.67 -1.12 -6.77
N PHE A 141 19.05 -2.24 -6.42
CA PHE A 141 19.62 -3.33 -5.66
C PHE A 141 20.01 -4.46 -6.64
N ASN A 142 21.31 -4.63 -6.81
CA ASN A 142 21.86 -5.62 -7.72
C ASN A 142 22.11 -6.93 -6.96
N VAL A 143 21.57 -8.01 -7.49
CA VAL A 143 21.72 -9.37 -6.94
C VAL A 143 22.20 -10.32 -8.03
N ASP A 144 23.00 -11.30 -7.65
CA ASP A 144 23.31 -12.44 -8.51
C ASP A 144 22.36 -13.59 -8.14
N THR A 145 21.50 -14.01 -9.07
CA THR A 145 20.54 -15.10 -8.87
C THR A 145 21.04 -16.36 -9.57
N SER A 146 20.83 -17.53 -8.96
CA SER A 146 20.97 -18.79 -9.69
C SER A 146 19.79 -18.94 -10.66
N ALA A 147 20.03 -19.36 -11.89
CA ALA A 147 18.97 -19.61 -12.88
C ALA A 147 18.08 -20.85 -12.55
N GLN A 148 18.19 -21.42 -11.35
CA GLN A 148 17.39 -22.59 -10.96
C GLN A 148 16.00 -22.16 -10.50
N PRO A 149 14.93 -22.84 -10.94
CA PRO A 149 13.58 -22.60 -10.43
C PRO A 149 13.46 -23.02 -8.96
N PRO A 150 12.48 -22.48 -8.21
CA PRO A 150 12.23 -22.88 -6.83
C PRO A 150 11.86 -24.36 -6.74
N SER A 151 12.32 -25.01 -5.68
CA SER A 151 12.14 -26.44 -5.42
C SER A 151 11.19 -26.73 -4.26
N THR A 152 10.91 -25.74 -3.41
CA THR A 152 9.93 -25.83 -2.31
C THR A 152 8.95 -24.66 -2.33
N ILE A 153 7.77 -24.85 -1.74
CA ILE A 153 6.75 -23.80 -1.62
C ILE A 153 7.31 -22.57 -0.89
N ALA A 154 8.14 -22.78 0.13
CA ALA A 154 8.85 -21.70 0.83
C ALA A 154 9.81 -20.91 -0.07
N GLU A 155 10.57 -21.57 -0.95
CA GLU A 155 11.43 -20.89 -1.94
C GLU A 155 10.60 -20.11 -2.96
N PHE A 156 9.48 -20.68 -3.40
CA PHE A 156 8.58 -20.06 -4.37
C PHE A 156 7.94 -18.78 -3.80
N LEU A 157 7.43 -18.83 -2.56
CA LEU A 157 6.80 -17.74 -1.82
C LEU A 157 7.80 -16.90 -1.01
N SER A 158 9.06 -16.82 -1.46
CA SER A 158 10.07 -16.03 -0.76
C SER A 158 9.91 -14.53 -1.02
N LYS A 159 10.31 -13.70 -0.04
CA LYS A 159 10.36 -12.24 -0.21
C LYS A 159 11.41 -11.86 -1.28
N GLY A 160 11.21 -10.73 -1.94
CA GLY A 160 12.16 -10.22 -2.95
C GLY A 160 11.90 -10.72 -4.38
N VAL A 161 10.84 -11.51 -4.60
CA VAL A 161 10.30 -11.82 -5.93
C VAL A 161 9.86 -10.53 -6.64
N GLU A 162 10.15 -10.39 -7.92
CA GLU A 162 9.78 -9.22 -8.73
C GLU A 162 8.29 -9.24 -9.09
N SER A 163 7.78 -10.39 -9.52
CA SER A 163 6.38 -10.52 -9.89
C SER A 163 5.78 -11.91 -9.65
N TYR A 164 4.48 -11.92 -9.38
CA TYR A 164 3.62 -13.10 -9.42
C TYR A 164 2.57 -12.93 -10.52
N THR A 165 2.39 -13.95 -11.34
CA THR A 165 1.27 -14.02 -12.30
C THR A 165 0.37 -15.19 -11.92
N VAL A 166 -0.87 -14.88 -11.57
CA VAL A 166 -1.94 -15.85 -11.36
C VAL A 166 -2.51 -16.23 -12.73
N VAL A 167 -2.48 -17.51 -13.06
CA VAL A 167 -2.87 -18.03 -14.38
C VAL A 167 -4.08 -18.92 -14.23
N VAL A 168 -5.08 -18.66 -15.07
CA VAL A 168 -6.28 -19.50 -15.22
C VAL A 168 -6.55 -19.81 -16.69
N PRO A 169 -7.28 -20.89 -17.01
CA PRO A 169 -7.77 -21.14 -18.36
C PRO A 169 -8.71 -20.03 -18.84
N GLN A 170 -8.67 -19.74 -20.14
CA GLN A 170 -9.76 -18.98 -20.79
C GLN A 170 -11.10 -19.70 -20.56
N ASP A 171 -12.16 -18.93 -20.35
CA ASP A 171 -13.52 -19.41 -20.01
C ASP A 171 -13.63 -20.09 -18.64
N SER A 172 -12.93 -19.55 -17.64
CA SER A 172 -13.02 -20.01 -16.24
C SER A 172 -14.45 -19.90 -15.68
N SER A 173 -14.81 -20.85 -14.81
CA SER A 173 -16.04 -20.80 -14.00
C SER A 173 -16.01 -19.63 -13.01
N ASP A 174 -17.17 -19.15 -12.55
CA ASP A 174 -17.25 -18.09 -11.53
C ASP A 174 -16.51 -18.49 -10.23
N SER A 175 -16.53 -19.78 -9.86
CA SER A 175 -15.79 -20.31 -8.72
C SER A 175 -14.28 -20.21 -8.92
N LEU A 176 -13.78 -20.64 -10.09
CA LEU A 176 -12.36 -20.54 -10.43
C LEU A 176 -11.91 -19.08 -10.54
N GLY A 177 -12.73 -18.21 -11.13
CA GLY A 177 -12.47 -16.77 -11.21
C GLY A 177 -12.44 -16.09 -9.83
N SER A 178 -13.36 -16.44 -8.93
CA SER A 178 -13.36 -15.96 -7.54
C SER A 178 -12.09 -16.37 -6.80
N ALA A 179 -11.67 -17.64 -6.95
CA ALA A 179 -10.43 -18.13 -6.39
C ALA A 179 -9.20 -17.42 -6.99
N ALA A 180 -9.22 -17.10 -8.28
CA ALA A 180 -8.14 -16.39 -8.96
C ALA A 180 -8.01 -14.94 -8.47
N LEU A 181 -9.11 -14.18 -8.38
CA LEU A 181 -9.10 -12.83 -7.81
C LEU A 181 -8.65 -12.85 -6.35
N THR A 182 -9.12 -13.83 -5.57
CA THR A 182 -8.69 -14.02 -4.18
C THR A 182 -7.20 -14.38 -4.08
N ALA A 183 -6.65 -15.17 -5.01
CA ALA A 183 -5.22 -15.49 -5.04
C ALA A 183 -4.37 -14.26 -5.38
N VAL A 184 -4.83 -13.43 -6.32
CA VAL A 184 -4.18 -12.14 -6.63
C VAL A 184 -4.14 -11.26 -5.38
N SER A 185 -5.28 -11.12 -4.71
CA SER A 185 -5.37 -10.37 -3.47
C SER A 185 -4.43 -10.93 -2.38
N ALA A 186 -4.49 -12.23 -2.13
CA ALA A 186 -3.67 -12.89 -1.14
C ALA A 186 -2.15 -12.69 -1.38
N LEU A 187 -1.71 -12.80 -2.64
CA LEU A 187 -0.31 -12.54 -3.00
C LEU A 187 0.05 -11.05 -2.88
N ALA A 188 -0.83 -10.13 -3.26
CA ALA A 188 -0.60 -8.69 -3.11
C ALA A 188 -0.55 -8.26 -1.62
N HIS A 189 -1.29 -8.96 -0.76
CA HIS A 189 -1.23 -8.80 0.71
C HIS A 189 0.09 -9.30 1.28
N ALA A 190 0.50 -10.53 0.93
CA ALA A 190 1.74 -11.12 1.44
C ALA A 190 3.01 -10.46 0.87
N PHE A 191 2.95 -9.98 -0.37
CA PHE A 191 4.06 -9.38 -1.12
C PHE A 191 3.66 -7.99 -1.63
N PRO A 192 3.63 -6.97 -0.76
CA PRO A 192 3.35 -5.60 -1.17
C PRO A 192 4.47 -5.04 -2.07
N THR A 193 4.26 -3.82 -2.58
CA THR A 193 5.21 -3.16 -3.49
C THR A 193 6.66 -3.23 -2.99
N PRO A 194 7.61 -3.55 -3.87
CA PRO A 194 7.58 -3.38 -5.32
C PRO A 194 7.18 -4.65 -6.07
N THR A 195 6.87 -5.75 -5.39
CA THR A 195 6.41 -6.98 -6.05
C THR A 195 5.10 -6.70 -6.77
N THR A 196 5.04 -7.06 -8.05
CA THR A 196 3.85 -6.89 -8.88
C THR A 196 3.04 -8.19 -8.91
N VAL A 197 1.72 -8.09 -8.85
CA VAL A 197 0.83 -9.25 -8.97
C VAL A 197 -0.15 -8.99 -10.10
N ALA A 198 -0.27 -9.94 -11.02
CA ALA A 198 -1.17 -9.84 -12.18
C ALA A 198 -1.98 -11.12 -12.35
N LEU A 199 -3.11 -11.01 -13.07
CA LEU A 199 -3.91 -12.15 -13.50
C LEU A 199 -3.82 -12.30 -15.02
N SER A 200 -3.69 -13.53 -15.50
CA SER A 200 -3.65 -13.87 -16.92
C SER A 200 -4.58 -15.04 -17.26
N GLU A 201 -5.27 -14.93 -18.40
CA GLU A 201 -6.13 -15.97 -18.96
C GLU A 201 -5.48 -16.60 -20.20
N GLU A 202 -5.14 -17.89 -20.13
CA GLU A 202 -4.40 -18.58 -21.20
C GLU A 202 -5.25 -19.61 -21.97
N SER A 203 -5.09 -19.64 -23.31
CA SER A 203 -5.74 -20.62 -24.19
C SER A 203 -5.02 -21.97 -24.11
N GLY A 204 -5.73 -23.05 -23.74
CA GLY A 204 -5.20 -24.42 -23.78
C GLY A 204 -4.86 -25.07 -22.44
N GLY A 205 -5.23 -24.43 -21.31
CA GLY A 205 -4.86 -24.89 -19.98
C GLY A 205 -3.34 -24.72 -19.72
N PRO A 206 -2.86 -24.98 -18.49
CA PRO A 206 -1.50 -24.66 -18.06
C PRO A 206 -0.35 -25.43 -18.73
N ALA A 207 -0.61 -26.22 -19.78
CA ALA A 207 0.40 -27.00 -20.47
C ALA A 207 0.89 -26.28 -21.74
N THR A 208 1.94 -25.45 -21.63
CA THR A 208 3.04 -25.28 -22.63
C THR A 208 3.89 -24.03 -22.42
N SER A 209 3.51 -23.10 -21.53
CA SER A 209 4.31 -21.90 -21.32
C SER A 209 5.59 -22.27 -20.56
N ARG A 210 6.75 -22.05 -21.19
CA ARG A 210 8.07 -22.16 -20.56
C ARG A 210 8.00 -21.36 -19.26
N ALA A 211 8.23 -22.01 -18.11
CA ALA A 211 8.60 -21.31 -16.89
C ALA A 211 9.53 -20.15 -17.30
N GLY A 212 9.14 -18.93 -16.95
CA GLY A 212 9.89 -17.75 -17.32
C GLY A 212 11.35 -18.00 -17.01
N SER A 213 12.25 -17.73 -17.95
CA SER A 213 13.69 -17.90 -17.73
C SER A 213 14.21 -17.04 -16.58
N ASP A 214 13.36 -16.16 -16.05
CA ASP A 214 13.65 -15.28 -14.94
C ASP A 214 13.30 -15.93 -13.59
N PRO A 215 14.30 -16.23 -12.73
CA PRO A 215 14.08 -16.79 -11.41
C PRO A 215 13.44 -15.80 -10.42
N LEU A 216 13.14 -14.54 -10.77
CA LEU A 216 12.38 -13.62 -9.92
C LEU A 216 10.95 -13.37 -10.41
N GLN A 217 10.53 -14.02 -11.49
CA GLN A 217 9.14 -14.02 -11.95
C GLN A 217 8.50 -15.37 -11.62
N ARG A 218 7.34 -15.34 -11.00
CA ARG A 218 6.67 -16.52 -10.43
C ARG A 218 5.29 -16.67 -11.04
N ARG A 219 4.90 -17.92 -11.35
CA ARG A 219 3.59 -18.24 -11.90
C ARG A 219 2.83 -19.14 -10.94
N VAL A 220 1.62 -18.72 -10.59
CA VAL A 220 0.68 -19.48 -9.77
C VAL A 220 -0.47 -19.92 -10.66
N VAL A 221 -0.60 -21.22 -10.87
CA VAL A 221 -1.60 -21.80 -11.77
C VAL A 221 -2.75 -22.35 -10.96
N LEU A 222 -3.99 -21.93 -11.25
CA LEU A 222 -5.17 -22.49 -10.59
C LEU A 222 -5.84 -23.55 -11.48
N GLU A 223 -6.06 -24.74 -10.93
CA GLU A 223 -6.68 -25.89 -11.61
C GLU A 223 -7.93 -26.35 -10.85
N GLU A 224 -9.12 -26.09 -11.42
CA GLU A 224 -10.37 -26.63 -10.89
C GLU A 224 -10.49 -28.13 -11.21
N ASN A 225 -10.79 -28.92 -10.18
CA ASN A 225 -11.03 -30.35 -10.29
C ASN A 225 -12.18 -30.79 -9.36
N THR A 226 -12.46 -32.09 -9.29
CA THR A 226 -13.58 -32.61 -8.48
C THR A 226 -13.18 -33.02 -7.06
N SER A 227 -11.98 -32.65 -6.61
CA SER A 227 -11.49 -32.99 -5.27
C SER A 227 -12.01 -32.00 -4.23
N SER A 228 -12.60 -32.51 -3.15
CA SER A 228 -13.04 -31.67 -2.02
C SER A 228 -11.89 -31.15 -1.15
N THR A 229 -10.66 -31.65 -1.38
CA THR A 229 -9.44 -31.14 -0.76
C THR A 229 -8.65 -30.35 -1.79
N ASN A 230 -7.93 -29.32 -1.33
CA ASN A 230 -6.99 -28.61 -2.18
C ASN A 230 -5.58 -29.19 -2.08
N LYS A 231 -4.75 -28.85 -3.06
CA LYS A 231 -3.34 -29.19 -3.10
C LYS A 231 -2.54 -28.04 -3.70
N LEU A 232 -1.44 -27.70 -3.03
CA LEU A 232 -0.36 -26.86 -3.54
C LEU A 232 0.76 -27.80 -4.01
N GLU A 233 1.24 -27.61 -5.23
CA GLU A 233 2.28 -28.46 -5.81
C GLU A 233 3.18 -27.67 -6.74
N LEU A 234 4.50 -27.77 -6.57
CA LEU A 234 5.46 -27.25 -7.52
C LEU A 234 5.59 -28.17 -8.73
N ARG A 235 5.24 -27.65 -9.92
CA ARG A 235 5.45 -28.33 -11.20
C ARG A 235 6.32 -27.45 -12.08
N GLN A 236 7.54 -27.92 -12.37
CA GLN A 236 8.47 -27.22 -13.27
C GLN A 236 8.78 -25.76 -12.86
N GLY A 237 8.78 -25.46 -11.55
CA GLY A 237 9.04 -24.12 -11.00
C GLY A 237 7.79 -23.23 -10.84
N GLU A 238 6.61 -23.74 -11.20
CA GLU A 238 5.32 -23.06 -11.03
C GLU A 238 4.56 -23.65 -9.85
N LEU A 239 3.86 -22.81 -9.10
CA LEU A 239 3.01 -23.27 -8.02
C LEU A 239 1.61 -23.55 -8.57
N VAL A 240 1.25 -24.84 -8.61
CA VAL A 240 -0.09 -25.26 -8.99
C VAL A 240 -0.96 -25.37 -7.75
N VAL A 241 -2.09 -24.66 -7.76
CA VAL A 241 -3.12 -24.68 -6.73
C VAL A 241 -4.34 -25.36 -7.32
N SER A 242 -4.74 -26.50 -6.76
CA SER A 242 -5.80 -27.33 -7.33
C SER A 242 -6.84 -27.73 -6.29
N GLY A 243 -8.08 -27.96 -6.73
CA GLY A 243 -9.22 -28.36 -5.87
C GLY A 243 -10.57 -28.08 -6.53
N ASP A 244 -11.68 -28.36 -5.86
CA ASP A 244 -13.00 -27.83 -6.23
C ASP A 244 -13.12 -26.33 -5.91
N GLY A 245 -14.19 -25.67 -6.35
CA GLY A 245 -14.35 -24.22 -6.18
C GLY A 245 -14.18 -23.70 -4.74
N GLN A 246 -14.65 -24.44 -3.72
CA GLN A 246 -14.51 -24.03 -2.32
C GLN A 246 -13.12 -24.37 -1.75
N ALA A 247 -12.57 -25.54 -2.11
CA ALA A 247 -11.23 -25.93 -1.72
C ALA A 247 -10.17 -25.00 -2.33
N LEU A 248 -10.35 -24.59 -3.60
CA LEU A 248 -9.52 -23.61 -4.30
C LEU A 248 -9.58 -22.25 -3.62
N LEU A 249 -10.77 -21.76 -3.26
CA LEU A 249 -10.89 -20.49 -2.57
C LEU A 249 -10.14 -20.49 -1.23
N ARG A 250 -10.26 -21.57 -0.44
CA ARG A 250 -9.49 -21.74 0.81
C ARG A 250 -7.97 -21.74 0.59
N ALA A 251 -7.51 -22.41 -0.47
CA ALA A 251 -6.09 -22.43 -0.83
C ALA A 251 -5.59 -21.06 -1.31
N ALA A 252 -6.42 -20.34 -2.09
CA ALA A 252 -6.12 -19.00 -2.58
C ALA A 252 -5.94 -18.02 -1.42
N VAL A 253 -6.83 -18.05 -0.41
CA VAL A 253 -6.68 -17.24 0.81
C VAL A 253 -5.36 -17.57 1.52
N ALA A 254 -5.00 -18.85 1.62
CA ALA A 254 -3.79 -19.28 2.31
C ALA A 254 -2.48 -18.80 1.66
N LEU A 255 -2.48 -18.41 0.38
CA LEU A 255 -1.30 -17.81 -0.25
C LEU A 255 -0.87 -16.49 0.42
N GLY A 256 -1.78 -15.84 1.14
CA GLY A 256 -1.53 -14.63 1.91
C GLY A 256 -1.01 -14.90 3.33
N ASP A 257 -1.04 -16.16 3.78
CA ASP A 257 -0.64 -16.54 5.14
C ASP A 257 0.88 -16.76 5.21
N PRO A 258 1.61 -16.09 6.12
CA PRO A 258 3.05 -16.31 6.31
C PRO A 258 3.42 -17.76 6.66
N ASN A 259 2.50 -18.55 7.22
CA ASN A 259 2.72 -19.98 7.48
C ASN A 259 2.78 -20.81 6.19
N THR A 260 2.18 -20.36 5.10
CA THR A 260 2.30 -21.02 3.79
C THR A 260 3.71 -20.83 3.22
N ALA A 261 4.31 -19.66 3.45
CA ALA A 261 5.65 -19.32 2.99
C ALA A 261 6.79 -20.03 3.75
N ILE A 262 6.50 -20.83 4.78
CA ILE A 262 7.49 -21.65 5.50
C ILE A 262 7.39 -23.15 5.19
N ILE A 263 6.50 -23.55 4.26
CA ILE A 263 6.38 -24.95 3.84
C ILE A 263 7.62 -25.36 3.04
N ASP A 264 8.55 -26.04 3.71
CA ASP A 264 9.77 -26.59 3.12
C ASP A 264 9.52 -27.96 2.45
N ALA A 265 8.58 -27.98 1.50
CA ALA A 265 8.23 -29.15 0.70
C ALA A 265 7.79 -28.71 -0.71
N ASP A 266 7.86 -29.61 -1.68
CA ASP A 266 7.40 -29.37 -3.06
C ASP A 266 5.87 -29.49 -3.21
N SER A 267 5.19 -30.04 -2.20
CA SER A 267 3.76 -30.26 -2.20
C SER A 267 3.14 -30.25 -0.80
N ALA A 268 1.91 -29.77 -0.71
CA ALA A 268 1.09 -29.76 0.50
C ALA A 268 -0.40 -29.95 0.16
N GLU A 269 -1.13 -30.66 1.00
CA GLU A 269 -2.56 -30.95 0.83
C GLU A 269 -3.39 -30.30 1.97
N ASP A 270 -4.64 -29.95 1.65
CA ASP A 270 -5.62 -29.31 2.57
C ASP A 270 -5.07 -28.05 3.25
N VAL A 271 -4.36 -27.24 2.46
CA VAL A 271 -3.82 -25.94 2.89
C VAL A 271 -4.96 -24.95 2.97
N SER A 272 -5.16 -24.36 4.14
CA SER A 272 -6.18 -23.34 4.34
C SER A 272 -5.75 -22.37 5.42
N SER A 273 -6.24 -21.14 5.34
CA SER A 273 -6.10 -20.14 6.38
C SER A 273 -7.38 -19.32 6.51
N ALA A 274 -7.50 -18.62 7.64
CA ALA A 274 -8.48 -17.56 7.77
C ALA A 274 -7.99 -16.34 6.98
N ILE A 275 -8.92 -15.56 6.45
CA ILE A 275 -8.59 -14.26 5.85
C ILE A 275 -8.01 -13.37 6.96
N ASP A 276 -6.87 -12.74 6.70
CA ASP A 276 -6.26 -11.76 7.59
C ASP A 276 -7.00 -10.41 7.54
N PHE A 277 -8.20 -10.40 8.12
CA PHE A 277 -9.09 -9.25 8.20
C PHE A 277 -9.64 -9.11 9.61
N SER A 278 -9.63 -7.90 10.15
CA SER A 278 -10.13 -7.63 11.51
C SER A 278 -10.70 -6.23 11.63
N GLU A 279 -11.99 -6.10 11.91
CA GLU A 279 -12.57 -4.81 12.29
C GLU A 279 -12.07 -4.43 13.69
N LEU A 280 -11.31 -3.34 13.78
CA LEU A 280 -10.71 -2.91 15.04
C LEU A 280 -11.68 -2.00 15.79
N GLU A 281 -12.41 -2.58 16.73
CA GLU A 281 -13.31 -1.81 17.59
C GLU A 281 -12.60 -1.24 18.82
N GLY A 282 -12.95 -0.01 19.19
CA GLY A 282 -12.49 0.60 20.45
C GLY A 282 -11.02 1.03 20.44
N GLN A 283 -10.41 0.99 21.63
CA GLN A 283 -9.05 1.49 21.84
C GLN A 283 -8.01 0.43 21.45
N GLN A 284 -7.14 0.78 20.51
CA GLN A 284 -6.04 -0.04 20.00
C GLN A 284 -4.70 0.49 20.50
N GLN A 285 -3.81 -0.40 20.94
CA GLN A 285 -2.43 -0.02 21.22
C GLN A 285 -1.70 0.23 19.92
N LEU A 286 -0.82 1.24 19.89
CA LEU A 286 -0.06 1.54 18.68
C LEU A 286 0.92 0.41 18.32
N SER A 287 1.42 -0.35 19.30
CA SER A 287 2.21 -1.56 19.06
C SER A 287 1.44 -2.63 18.27
N ALA A 288 0.14 -2.79 18.53
CA ALA A 288 -0.73 -3.73 17.81
C ALA A 288 -0.98 -3.30 16.36
N LEU A 289 -0.92 -2.00 16.08
CA LEU A 289 -0.95 -1.43 14.73
C LEU A 289 0.42 -1.41 14.05
N GLY A 290 1.42 -2.10 14.62
CA GLY A 290 2.77 -2.23 14.05
C GLY A 290 3.70 -1.06 14.33
N MET A 291 3.31 -0.07 15.15
CA MET A 291 4.19 1.05 15.50
C MET A 291 5.40 0.57 16.30
N GLN A 292 6.59 0.88 15.80
CA GLN A 292 7.85 0.64 16.50
C GLN A 292 8.12 1.76 17.53
N PRO A 293 8.97 1.52 18.55
CA PRO A 293 9.39 2.57 19.47
C PRO A 293 10.05 3.75 18.74
N VAL A 294 9.53 4.96 18.95
CA VAL A 294 10.08 6.18 18.35
C VAL A 294 11.02 6.84 19.35
N ARG A 295 12.26 7.11 18.92
CA ARG A 295 13.27 7.80 19.73
C ARG A 295 13.81 9.00 18.97
N LEU A 296 13.52 10.19 19.47
CA LEU A 296 13.98 11.47 18.93
C LEU A 296 15.09 12.00 19.84
N LYS A 297 16.27 12.27 19.28
CA LYS A 297 17.40 12.78 20.05
C LYS A 297 18.16 13.83 19.24
N GLY A 298 18.44 14.98 19.85
CA GLY A 298 19.25 16.00 19.19
C GLY A 298 19.05 17.42 19.71
N LEU A 299 19.56 18.37 18.92
CA LEU A 299 19.36 19.82 19.05
C LEU A 299 18.49 20.30 17.86
N GLY A 300 17.79 21.43 18.03
CA GLY A 300 16.90 21.92 16.98
C GLY A 300 15.64 21.09 16.87
N ARG A 301 15.13 20.91 15.64
CA ARG A 301 13.97 20.06 15.36
C ARG A 301 14.41 18.68 14.86
N VAL A 302 13.85 17.63 15.47
CA VAL A 302 13.99 16.23 15.06
C VAL A 302 12.59 15.62 15.04
N SER A 303 12.24 14.90 13.98
CA SER A 303 10.92 14.27 13.87
C SER A 303 11.00 12.85 13.34
N SER A 304 9.93 12.09 13.60
CA SER A 304 9.68 10.77 13.03
C SER A 304 8.21 10.69 12.63
N GLN A 305 7.93 9.97 11.55
CA GLN A 305 6.59 9.78 11.03
C GLN A 305 6.14 8.34 11.22
N VAL A 306 4.85 8.17 11.48
CA VAL A 306 4.18 6.87 11.59
C VAL A 306 2.95 6.92 10.69
N LEU A 307 2.78 5.91 9.84
CA LEU A 307 1.60 5.77 9.00
C LEU A 307 0.47 5.12 9.80
N ILE A 308 -0.72 5.73 9.74
CA ILE A 308 -1.94 5.24 10.39
C ILE A 308 -3.06 5.35 9.35
N ASN A 309 -3.08 4.42 8.40
CA ASN A 309 -4.04 4.44 7.30
C ASN A 309 -5.41 3.93 7.77
N GLN A 310 -6.49 4.44 7.18
CA GLN A 310 -7.83 4.01 7.57
C GLN A 310 -8.06 2.50 7.34
N SER A 311 -7.39 1.92 6.33
CA SER A 311 -7.46 0.49 6.02
C SER A 311 -7.05 -0.42 7.19
N MET A 312 -6.22 0.06 8.12
CA MET A 312 -5.80 -0.70 9.30
C MET A 312 -6.95 -1.03 10.25
N PHE A 313 -8.04 -0.25 10.23
CA PHE A 313 -9.20 -0.44 11.11
C PHE A 313 -10.21 -1.44 10.55
N GLY A 314 -10.10 -1.84 9.28
CA GLY A 314 -11.06 -2.71 8.60
C GLY A 314 -12.43 -2.07 8.31
N HIS A 315 -12.59 -0.77 8.59
CA HIS A 315 -13.78 0.00 8.26
C HIS A 315 -13.45 1.50 8.16
N PRO A 316 -14.31 2.32 7.53
CA PRO A 316 -14.14 3.77 7.51
C PRO A 316 -14.19 4.38 8.91
N ILE A 317 -13.37 5.40 9.15
CA ILE A 317 -13.37 6.16 10.41
C ILE A 317 -13.68 7.64 10.17
N GLU A 318 -14.61 8.19 10.95
CA GLU A 318 -14.99 9.62 10.86
C GLU A 318 -14.05 10.52 11.66
N GLN A 319 -13.42 9.96 12.69
CA GLN A 319 -12.61 10.67 13.66
C GLN A 319 -11.63 9.71 14.34
N LEU A 320 -10.44 10.22 14.66
CA LEU A 320 -9.43 9.50 15.43
C LEU A 320 -9.04 10.30 16.67
N SER A 321 -8.82 9.61 17.78
CA SER A 321 -8.30 10.23 19.02
C SER A 321 -7.38 9.27 19.73
N GLY A 322 -6.51 9.78 20.60
CA GLY A 322 -5.55 8.92 21.27
C GLY A 322 -4.64 9.64 22.24
N VAL A 323 -3.63 8.91 22.69
CA VAL A 323 -2.55 9.43 23.52
C VAL A 323 -1.24 8.82 23.08
N ILE A 324 -0.22 9.67 22.91
CA ILE A 324 1.16 9.24 22.80
C ILE A 324 1.79 9.34 24.19
N ALA A 325 2.07 8.19 24.78
CA ALA A 325 2.78 8.09 26.05
C ALA A 325 4.28 8.05 25.76
N GLY A 326 5.03 8.92 26.43
CA GLY A 326 6.46 9.03 26.20
C GLY A 326 7.25 9.48 27.41
N ARG A 327 8.56 9.51 27.22
CA ARG A 327 9.53 9.93 28.22
C ARG A 327 10.49 10.93 27.63
N ILE A 328 10.91 11.89 28.44
CA ILE A 328 11.92 12.89 28.08
C ILE A 328 13.14 12.80 28.98
N THR A 329 14.28 13.22 28.46
CA THR A 329 15.41 13.62 29.30
C THR A 329 15.08 14.97 29.94
N PRO A 330 15.12 15.12 31.28
CA PRO A 330 14.87 16.39 31.95
C PRO A 330 15.78 17.49 31.39
N LEU A 331 15.18 18.63 31.06
CA LEU A 331 15.95 19.74 30.50
C LEU A 331 16.74 20.49 31.58
N PRO A 332 17.97 20.94 31.29
CA PRO A 332 18.71 21.83 32.18
C PRO A 332 18.04 23.20 32.30
N ASP A 333 18.29 23.90 33.41
CA ASP A 333 17.78 25.25 33.63
C ASP A 333 18.14 26.20 32.48
N GLY A 334 17.13 26.92 31.97
CA GLY A 334 17.27 27.83 30.83
C GLY A 334 17.22 27.17 29.45
N GLY A 335 17.14 25.84 29.37
CA GLY A 335 16.82 25.12 28.14
C GLY A 335 15.33 25.19 27.80
N GLN A 336 15.00 25.19 26.52
CA GLN A 336 13.62 25.19 26.04
C GLN A 336 13.40 24.00 25.12
N GLY A 337 12.36 23.20 25.36
CA GLY A 337 12.01 22.11 24.48
C GLY A 337 10.52 21.89 24.41
N ARG A 338 10.06 21.30 23.31
CA ARG A 338 8.66 21.06 23.00
C ARG A 338 8.54 19.79 22.15
N VAL A 339 7.48 19.02 22.38
CA VAL A 339 7.09 17.90 21.52
C VAL A 339 5.73 18.23 20.91
N ASP A 340 5.66 18.14 19.58
CA ASP A 340 4.47 18.35 18.78
C ASP A 340 4.03 17.03 18.15
N LEU A 341 2.72 16.81 18.13
CA LEU A 341 2.09 15.80 17.30
C LEU A 341 1.41 16.50 16.12
N LEU A 342 1.76 16.12 14.91
CA LEU A 342 1.16 16.63 13.69
C LEU A 342 0.44 15.50 12.96
N TRP A 343 -0.81 15.73 12.59
CA TRP A 343 -1.59 14.83 11.75
C TRP A 343 -1.66 15.42 10.35
N ASN A 344 -1.15 14.70 9.35
CA ASN A 344 -1.09 15.18 7.95
C ASN A 344 -0.51 16.60 7.85
N GLY A 345 0.55 16.88 8.63
CA GLY A 345 1.22 18.19 8.70
C GLY A 345 0.57 19.25 9.60
N ASN A 346 -0.59 18.97 10.20
CA ASN A 346 -1.31 19.90 11.08
C ASN A 346 -1.12 19.56 12.55
N ILE A 347 -0.75 20.51 13.40
CA ILE A 347 -0.55 20.26 14.84
C ILE A 347 -1.89 19.87 15.50
N VAL A 348 -1.95 18.67 16.06
CA VAL A 348 -3.09 18.14 16.82
C VAL A 348 -2.83 18.06 18.34
N SER A 349 -1.56 18.12 18.75
CA SER A 349 -1.17 18.22 20.15
C SER A 349 0.23 18.82 20.29
N SER A 350 0.51 19.47 21.42
CA SER A 350 1.81 20.08 21.72
C SER A 350 2.01 20.18 23.23
N ALA A 351 3.18 19.77 23.71
CA ALA A 351 3.57 19.92 25.11
C ALA A 351 5.01 20.40 25.26
N ASN A 352 5.24 21.29 26.22
CA ASN A 352 6.59 21.72 26.58
C ASN A 352 7.30 20.60 27.36
N MET A 353 8.57 20.39 27.04
CA MET A 353 9.46 19.54 27.83
C MET A 353 9.78 20.24 29.15
N THR A 354 9.65 19.52 30.26
CA THR A 354 9.85 20.07 31.62
C THR A 354 10.99 19.33 32.33
N GLY A 355 11.17 19.57 33.63
CA GLY A 355 12.08 18.79 34.47
C GLY A 355 11.56 17.38 34.83
N SER A 356 10.31 17.03 34.47
CA SER A 356 9.76 15.68 34.72
C SER A 356 10.07 14.73 33.58
N THR A 357 10.31 13.45 33.87
CA THR A 357 10.65 12.44 32.87
C THR A 357 9.47 11.91 32.07
N GLY A 358 8.24 11.98 32.58
CA GLY A 358 7.04 11.49 31.89
C GLY A 358 6.38 12.59 31.05
N MET A 359 5.91 12.24 29.85
CA MET A 359 5.16 13.12 28.97
C MET A 359 4.08 12.34 28.24
N ASN A 360 2.81 12.74 28.42
CA ASN A 360 1.69 12.19 27.68
C ASN A 360 1.09 13.29 26.80
N LEU A 361 0.87 12.97 25.52
CA LEU A 361 0.34 13.89 24.52
C LEU A 361 -1.01 13.35 24.04
N PRO A 362 -2.14 13.74 24.67
CA PRO A 362 -3.45 13.42 24.16
C PRO A 362 -3.69 14.21 22.87
N PHE A 363 -4.37 13.60 21.90
CA PHE A 363 -4.71 14.25 20.65
C PHE A 363 -6.08 13.81 20.16
N LYS A 364 -6.71 14.67 19.35
CA LYS A 364 -7.97 14.42 18.67
C LYS A 364 -7.84 14.98 17.26
N VAL A 365 -8.14 14.15 16.28
CA VAL A 365 -8.09 14.49 14.86
C VAL A 365 -9.50 14.94 14.43
N PRO A 366 -9.66 16.17 13.96
CA PRO A 366 -10.89 16.64 13.34
C PRO A 366 -11.17 15.88 12.03
N THR A 367 -12.46 15.69 11.69
CA THR A 367 -12.90 14.96 10.50
C THR A 367 -12.33 15.58 9.21
N GLU A 368 -12.20 16.90 9.15
CA GLU A 368 -11.65 17.64 8.01
C GLU A 368 -10.15 17.40 7.76
N LEU A 369 -9.44 16.82 8.72
CA LEU A 369 -8.02 16.44 8.57
C LEU A 369 -7.85 14.94 8.26
N MET A 370 -8.93 14.18 8.25
CA MET A 370 -8.92 12.77 7.88
C MET A 370 -8.71 12.64 6.38
N ALA A 371 -7.76 11.79 6.00
CA ALA A 371 -7.51 11.34 4.64
C ALA A 371 -7.57 9.82 4.62
N ARG A 372 -7.52 9.20 3.43
CA ARG A 372 -7.36 7.75 3.29
C ARG A 372 -6.08 7.27 3.98
N ASP A 373 -4.98 7.89 3.58
CA ASP A 373 -3.64 7.65 4.09
C ASP A 373 -3.31 8.76 5.08
N ASN A 374 -3.06 8.41 6.34
CA ASN A 374 -2.76 9.40 7.35
C ASN A 374 -1.37 9.19 7.94
N THR A 375 -0.72 10.31 8.24
CA THR A 375 0.58 10.33 8.88
C THR A 375 0.49 11.06 10.21
N LEU A 376 0.95 10.39 11.26
CA LEU A 376 1.25 11.01 12.54
C LEU A 376 2.76 11.31 12.59
N GLU A 377 3.11 12.60 12.52
CA GLU A 377 4.46 13.07 12.80
C GLU A 377 4.60 13.41 14.28
N ILE A 378 5.62 12.83 14.91
CA ILE A 378 6.08 13.18 16.25
C ILE A 378 7.33 14.03 16.07
N ALA A 379 7.28 15.29 16.51
CA ALA A 379 8.39 16.22 16.35
C ALA A 379 8.84 16.79 17.69
N MET A 380 10.12 16.65 18.00
CA MET A 380 10.76 17.26 19.15
C MET A 380 11.57 18.48 18.69
N SER A 381 11.38 19.61 19.34
CA SER A 381 12.20 20.81 19.19
C SER A 381 12.94 21.10 20.49
N TYR A 382 14.24 21.37 20.44
CA TYR A 382 15.04 21.69 21.62
C TYR A 382 16.10 22.76 21.34
N VAL A 383 16.19 23.74 22.25
CA VAL A 383 17.19 24.79 22.27
C VAL A 383 17.91 24.74 23.63
N PRO A 384 19.24 24.60 23.65
CA PRO A 384 20.02 24.54 24.90
C PRO A 384 20.04 25.88 25.64
N PRO A 385 20.45 25.89 26.93
CA PRO A 385 20.56 27.11 27.71
C PRO A 385 21.38 28.20 27.01
N GLY A 386 20.82 29.40 26.94
CA GLY A 386 21.46 30.55 26.28
C GLY A 386 21.38 30.54 24.75
N GLY A 387 20.66 29.60 24.13
CA GLY A 387 20.39 29.59 22.69
C GLY A 387 21.58 29.21 21.81
N LYS A 388 22.64 28.65 22.40
CA LYS A 388 23.89 28.34 21.69
C LYS A 388 23.94 26.87 21.32
N CYS A 389 23.74 26.56 20.04
CA CYS A 389 23.93 25.20 19.52
C CYS A 389 25.41 24.85 19.22
N TYR A 390 26.31 25.82 19.41
CA TYR A 390 27.75 25.65 19.33
C TYR A 390 28.49 26.19 20.57
N PRO A 391 29.53 25.47 21.08
CA PRO A 391 29.88 24.07 20.78
C PRO A 391 28.74 23.11 21.18
N ARG A 392 28.72 21.89 20.63
CA ARG A 392 27.61 20.93 20.79
C ARG A 392 27.21 20.79 22.27
N GLY A 393 26.02 21.28 22.60
CA GLY A 393 25.44 21.17 23.95
C GLY A 393 24.97 19.75 24.26
N LEU A 394 24.46 19.55 25.48
CA LEU A 394 23.75 18.31 25.83
C LEU A 394 22.51 18.18 24.95
N GLU A 395 22.32 17.02 24.33
CA GLU A 395 21.15 16.75 23.49
C GLU A 395 19.93 16.45 24.36
N ALA A 396 18.76 16.92 23.91
CA ALA A 396 17.50 16.47 24.46
C ALA A 396 17.09 15.15 23.80
N GLU A 397 16.27 14.38 24.51
CA GLU A 397 15.74 13.11 24.01
C GLU A 397 14.26 13.00 24.40
N PHE A 398 13.45 12.51 23.47
CA PHE A 398 12.07 12.07 23.66
C PHE A 398 11.92 10.66 23.10
N THR A 399 11.28 9.77 23.86
CA THR A 399 10.97 8.41 23.43
C THR A 399 9.48 8.15 23.59
N ALA A 400 8.79 7.80 22.51
CA ALA A 400 7.41 7.32 22.55
C ALA A 400 7.37 5.80 22.78
N ASP A 401 6.48 5.38 23.68
CA ASP A 401 6.28 3.99 24.05
C ASP A 401 5.02 3.44 23.34
N PRO A 402 5.15 2.55 22.34
CA PRO A 402 4.01 2.06 21.56
C PRO A 402 3.07 1.15 22.36
N GLU A 403 3.55 0.53 23.45
CA GLU A 403 2.71 -0.34 24.31
C GLU A 403 1.83 0.48 25.26
N LEU A 404 2.28 1.68 25.62
CA LEU A 404 1.53 2.63 26.47
C LEU A 404 0.77 3.69 25.68
N SER A 405 1.04 3.79 24.37
CA SER A 405 0.34 4.69 23.45
C SER A 405 -0.83 3.98 22.79
N ALA A 406 -1.93 4.70 22.60
CA ALA A 406 -3.15 4.11 22.08
C ALA A 406 -3.97 5.10 21.24
N VAL A 407 -4.75 4.55 20.32
CA VAL A 407 -5.67 5.27 19.45
C VAL A 407 -7.05 4.61 19.45
N THR A 408 -8.07 5.41 19.18
CA THR A 408 -9.46 4.96 19.02
C THR A 408 -10.01 5.63 17.76
N GLY A 409 -10.43 4.82 16.79
CA GLY A 409 -11.19 5.27 15.62
C GLY A 409 -12.68 5.22 15.91
N ALA A 410 -13.40 6.30 15.65
CA ALA A 410 -14.86 6.29 15.63
C ALA A 410 -15.32 5.83 14.24
N ALA A 411 -16.12 4.77 14.19
CA ALA A 411 -16.69 4.27 12.94
C ALA A 411 -17.57 5.35 12.28
N GLY A 412 -17.41 5.52 10.97
CA GLY A 412 -18.15 6.51 10.20
C GLY A 412 -17.36 6.94 8.96
N GLN A 413 -18.01 7.63 8.03
CA GLN A 413 -17.36 8.04 6.79
C GLN A 413 -16.89 9.50 6.90
N SER A 414 -15.57 9.71 6.86
CA SER A 414 -14.96 11.04 6.84
C SER A 414 -14.76 11.62 5.44
N LEU A 415 -14.77 10.77 4.41
CA LEU A 415 -14.38 11.13 3.05
C LEU A 415 -15.59 11.28 2.13
N ALA A 416 -15.49 12.20 1.18
CA ALA A 416 -16.47 12.33 0.11
C ALA A 416 -16.48 11.06 -0.78
N PRO A 417 -17.59 10.76 -1.47
CA PRO A 417 -17.62 9.65 -2.44
C PRO A 417 -16.55 9.79 -3.51
N GLY A 418 -15.76 8.73 -3.74
CA GLY A 418 -14.60 8.77 -4.64
C GLY A 418 -13.60 7.65 -4.39
N PHE A 419 -12.47 7.68 -5.09
CA PHE A 419 -11.37 6.73 -4.91
C PHE A 419 -10.75 6.76 -3.51
N GLU A 420 -10.82 7.91 -2.84
CA GLU A 420 -10.27 8.11 -1.50
C GLU A 420 -10.97 7.23 -0.44
N ARG A 421 -12.18 6.75 -0.72
CA ARG A 421 -12.90 5.80 0.14
C ARG A 421 -12.38 4.37 0.08
N PHE A 422 -11.57 4.02 -0.92
CA PHE A 422 -11.08 2.68 -1.13
C PHE A 422 -9.60 2.56 -0.76
N PRO A 423 -9.19 1.46 -0.09
CA PRO A 423 -9.96 0.22 0.08
C PRO A 423 -10.81 0.13 1.36
N GLN A 424 -10.78 1.11 2.26
CA GLN A 424 -11.34 0.97 3.62
C GLN A 424 -12.85 0.77 3.73
N VAL A 425 -13.63 1.10 2.69
CA VAL A 425 -15.08 0.81 2.62
C VAL A 425 -15.41 -0.63 2.22
N LEU A 426 -14.40 -1.41 1.79
CA LEU A 426 -14.58 -2.79 1.39
C LEU A 426 -14.66 -3.71 2.62
N ALA A 427 -15.57 -4.67 2.56
CA ALA A 427 -15.65 -5.75 3.55
C ALA A 427 -14.57 -6.82 3.31
N ALA A 428 -14.44 -7.78 4.23
CA ALA A 428 -13.54 -8.92 4.11
C ALA A 428 -13.77 -9.76 2.83
N GLU A 429 -15.00 -9.78 2.34
CA GLU A 429 -15.39 -10.43 1.10
C GLU A 429 -16.07 -9.40 0.20
N VAL A 430 -15.50 -9.20 -0.99
CA VAL A 430 -15.92 -8.17 -1.94
C VAL A 430 -16.66 -8.84 -3.11
N PRO A 431 -17.96 -8.53 -3.29
CA PRO A 431 -18.67 -8.98 -4.47
C PRO A 431 -18.11 -8.28 -5.71
N THR A 432 -17.98 -9.05 -6.79
CA THR A 432 -17.42 -8.62 -8.06
C THR A 432 -18.35 -9.03 -9.19
N TRP A 433 -18.73 -8.07 -10.02
CA TRP A 433 -19.56 -8.32 -11.20
C TRP A 433 -18.72 -8.17 -12.47
N LEU A 434 -18.68 -9.22 -13.27
CA LEU A 434 -17.96 -9.26 -14.54
C LEU A 434 -18.96 -9.19 -15.69
N VAL A 435 -18.88 -8.14 -16.51
CA VAL A 435 -19.81 -7.88 -17.61
C VAL A 435 -19.08 -8.07 -18.94
N GLY A 436 -19.42 -9.12 -19.67
CA GLY A 436 -18.79 -9.46 -20.95
C GLY A 436 -17.49 -10.28 -20.80
N SER A 437 -16.91 -10.67 -21.94
CA SER A 437 -15.73 -11.55 -22.01
C SER A 437 -14.42 -10.80 -21.78
N GLY A 438 -13.42 -11.45 -21.15
CA GLY A 438 -12.06 -10.90 -20.96
C GLY A 438 -11.95 -9.88 -19.83
N THR A 439 -12.96 -9.79 -18.96
CA THR A 439 -13.02 -8.88 -17.82
C THR A 439 -12.30 -9.40 -16.57
N LEU A 440 -12.02 -10.71 -16.51
CA LEU A 440 -11.36 -11.32 -15.36
C LEU A 440 -9.92 -10.83 -15.19
N ALA A 441 -9.14 -10.77 -16.27
CA ALA A 441 -7.79 -10.21 -16.24
C ALA A 441 -7.76 -8.72 -15.80
N GLN A 442 -8.69 -7.92 -16.30
CA GLN A 442 -8.86 -6.52 -15.90
C GLN A 442 -9.22 -6.39 -14.42
N ALA A 443 -10.15 -7.23 -13.93
CA ALA A 443 -10.52 -7.30 -12.52
C ALA A 443 -9.32 -7.66 -11.65
N GLY A 444 -8.53 -8.67 -12.05
CA GLY A 444 -7.32 -9.07 -11.34
C GLY A 444 -6.34 -7.90 -11.19
N GLY A 445 -6.21 -7.07 -12.23
CA GLY A 445 -5.42 -5.86 -12.16
C GLY A 445 -5.87 -4.84 -11.11
N LEU A 446 -7.18 -4.56 -11.06
CA LEU A 446 -7.76 -3.66 -10.06
C LEU A 446 -7.66 -4.23 -8.65
N VAL A 447 -7.85 -5.55 -8.50
CA VAL A 447 -7.71 -6.27 -7.23
C VAL A 447 -6.29 -6.16 -6.70
N ALA A 448 -5.27 -6.39 -7.54
CA ALA A 448 -3.87 -6.24 -7.15
C ALA A 448 -3.58 -4.81 -6.66
N SER A 449 -4.05 -3.80 -7.38
CA SER A 449 -3.91 -2.38 -7.00
C SER A 449 -4.60 -2.06 -5.67
N LEU A 450 -5.87 -2.44 -5.52
CA LEU A 450 -6.66 -2.20 -4.31
C LEU A 450 -6.02 -2.86 -3.09
N GLN A 451 -5.61 -4.12 -3.23
CA GLN A 451 -5.03 -4.87 -2.13
C GLN A 451 -3.62 -4.36 -1.76
N SER A 452 -2.83 -3.87 -2.72
CA SER A 452 -1.54 -3.23 -2.43
C SER A 452 -1.67 -1.95 -1.59
N ALA A 453 -2.85 -1.32 -1.63
CA ALA A 453 -3.22 -0.17 -0.82
C ALA A 453 -3.93 -0.56 0.50
N ASN A 454 -4.26 -1.85 0.69
CA ASN A 454 -4.98 -2.34 1.84
C ASN A 454 -4.02 -3.01 2.83
N ALA A 455 -4.17 -2.70 4.12
CA ALA A 455 -3.40 -3.35 5.17
C ALA A 455 -4.01 -4.71 5.57
N GLN A 456 -5.27 -4.95 5.22
CA GLN A 456 -6.01 -6.17 5.51
C GLN A 456 -6.20 -6.98 4.24
N GLN A 457 -6.17 -8.30 4.37
CA GLN A 457 -6.45 -9.20 3.27
C GLN A 457 -7.95 -9.17 2.97
N VAL A 458 -8.29 -9.02 1.69
CA VAL A 458 -9.67 -9.09 1.21
C VAL A 458 -9.81 -10.27 0.25
N SER A 459 -10.95 -10.95 0.31
CA SER A 459 -11.33 -12.00 -0.65
C SER A 459 -12.34 -11.47 -1.65
N TYR A 460 -12.43 -12.11 -2.82
CA TYR A 460 -13.31 -11.68 -3.90
C TYR A 460 -14.23 -12.81 -4.32
N ARG A 461 -15.49 -12.46 -4.55
CA ARG A 461 -16.53 -13.38 -5.01
C ARG A 461 -17.15 -12.84 -6.29
N ILE A 462 -17.08 -13.60 -7.37
CA ILE A 462 -17.79 -13.30 -8.60
C ILE A 462 -19.27 -13.61 -8.37
N GLU A 463 -20.09 -12.59 -8.54
CA GLU A 463 -21.54 -12.70 -8.44
C GLU A 463 -22.15 -12.92 -9.82
N GLY A 464 -23.09 -13.87 -9.90
CA GLY A 464 -23.86 -14.09 -11.11
C GLY A 464 -24.98 -13.06 -11.26
N GLY A 465 -25.19 -12.56 -12.48
CA GLY A 465 -26.25 -11.60 -12.80
C GLY A 465 -25.79 -10.15 -12.77
N GLU A 466 -26.75 -9.22 -12.80
CA GLU A 466 -26.47 -7.78 -12.76
C GLU A 466 -26.20 -7.32 -11.31
N PRO A 467 -25.32 -6.32 -11.11
CA PRO A 467 -25.12 -5.74 -9.79
C PRO A 467 -26.44 -5.17 -9.25
N PRO A 468 -26.74 -5.39 -7.97
CA PRO A 468 -28.00 -4.93 -7.39
C PRO A 468 -28.05 -3.40 -7.32
N ASP A 469 -29.25 -2.84 -7.45
CA ASP A 469 -29.54 -1.44 -7.12
C ASP A 469 -29.40 -1.25 -5.59
N GLY A 470 -28.18 -1.00 -5.14
CA GLY A 470 -27.82 -0.63 -3.76
C GLY A 470 -27.62 -1.78 -2.77
N ALA A 471 -27.07 -1.37 -1.60
CA ALA A 471 -26.74 -2.10 -0.37
C ALA A 471 -25.40 -2.84 -0.24
N THR A 472 -24.66 -3.16 -1.31
CA THR A 472 -23.35 -3.84 -1.16
C THR A 472 -22.25 -3.15 -1.95
N SER A 473 -21.24 -2.65 -1.24
CA SER A 473 -20.02 -2.10 -1.83
C SER A 473 -19.26 -3.19 -2.58
N GLY A 474 -18.64 -2.86 -3.73
CA GLY A 474 -18.01 -3.88 -4.55
C GLY A 474 -17.33 -3.39 -5.82
N LEU A 475 -16.95 -4.34 -6.67
CA LEU A 475 -16.21 -4.11 -7.91
C LEU A 475 -17.07 -4.50 -9.13
N ILE A 476 -17.14 -3.63 -10.13
CA ILE A 476 -17.83 -3.91 -11.40
C ILE A 476 -16.81 -3.72 -12.53
N VAL A 477 -16.67 -4.72 -13.42
CA VAL A 477 -15.72 -4.67 -14.54
C VAL A 477 -16.42 -5.01 -15.85
N GLY A 478 -16.16 -4.20 -16.88
CA GLY A 478 -16.79 -4.31 -18.19
C GLY A 478 -18.15 -3.62 -18.29
N ALA A 479 -18.48 -2.72 -17.35
CA ALA A 479 -19.76 -2.02 -17.37
C ALA A 479 -19.94 -1.17 -18.64
N ASP A 480 -21.14 -1.21 -19.21
CA ASP A 480 -21.54 -0.33 -20.31
C ASP A 480 -22.17 0.98 -19.80
N GLU A 481 -22.48 1.89 -20.73
CA GLU A 481 -23.11 3.18 -20.41
C GLU A 481 -24.50 3.03 -19.80
N ALA A 482 -25.25 1.98 -20.17
CA ALA A 482 -26.59 1.75 -19.64
C ALA A 482 -26.53 1.39 -18.15
N LEU A 483 -25.62 0.49 -17.77
CA LEU A 483 -25.38 0.13 -16.38
C LEU A 483 -24.84 1.31 -15.58
N ALA A 484 -23.90 2.07 -16.15
CA ALA A 484 -23.38 3.29 -15.54
C ALA A 484 -24.50 4.32 -15.27
N SER A 485 -25.46 4.47 -16.17
CA SER A 485 -26.61 5.34 -15.99
C SER A 485 -27.58 4.84 -14.92
N THR A 486 -27.83 3.52 -14.86
CA THR A 486 -28.69 2.90 -13.83
C THR A 486 -28.11 3.14 -12.44
N LEU A 487 -26.80 2.94 -12.29
CA LEU A 487 -26.08 3.13 -11.03
C LEU A 487 -25.79 4.60 -10.70
N GLN A 488 -26.18 5.54 -11.57
CA GLN A 488 -25.90 6.98 -11.42
C GLN A 488 -24.41 7.27 -11.26
N ALA A 489 -23.57 6.53 -11.98
CA ALA A 489 -22.13 6.72 -11.97
C ALA A 489 -21.76 8.15 -12.44
N PRO A 490 -20.66 8.75 -11.92
CA PRO A 490 -20.21 10.08 -12.31
C PRO A 490 -20.10 10.28 -13.82
N VAL A 491 -19.56 9.28 -14.53
CA VAL A 491 -19.47 9.24 -15.99
C VAL A 491 -20.39 8.13 -16.48
N ASN A 492 -21.52 8.52 -17.10
CA ASN A 492 -22.60 7.59 -17.45
C ASN A 492 -23.15 7.74 -18.89
N GLY A 493 -22.46 8.46 -19.78
CA GLY A 493 -22.85 8.62 -21.19
C GLY A 493 -24.09 9.50 -21.44
N THR A 494 -24.91 9.77 -20.40
CA THR A 494 -26.09 10.62 -20.49
C THR A 494 -25.74 12.08 -20.15
N GLU A 495 -26.03 12.99 -21.08
CA GLU A 495 -25.90 14.46 -21.03
C GLU A 495 -25.14 15.14 -19.85
N ASN A 496 -24.09 15.89 -20.21
CA ASN A 496 -23.36 16.85 -19.36
C ASN A 496 -22.39 16.29 -18.30
N THR A 497 -21.67 15.20 -18.58
CA THR A 497 -20.41 14.94 -17.84
C THR A 497 -19.42 16.05 -18.16
N GLN A 498 -19.39 17.08 -17.32
CA GLN A 498 -18.44 18.19 -17.43
C GLN A 498 -17.07 17.67 -17.01
N VAL A 499 -16.17 17.48 -17.98
CA VAL A 499 -14.78 17.18 -17.69
C VAL A 499 -14.06 18.46 -17.32
N THR A 500 -13.87 18.66 -16.02
CA THR A 500 -13.05 19.74 -15.49
C THR A 500 -11.62 19.20 -15.28
N SER A 501 -10.61 19.94 -15.72
CA SER A 501 -9.20 19.66 -15.44
C SER A 501 -8.68 20.70 -14.46
N ASP A 502 -7.85 20.32 -13.49
CA ASP A 502 -7.25 21.27 -12.54
C ASP A 502 -6.43 22.36 -13.24
N ASP A 503 -5.84 22.06 -14.38
CA ASP A 503 -5.11 23.02 -15.21
C ASP A 503 -6.04 23.94 -16.02
N MET A 504 -7.31 23.55 -16.18
CA MET A 504 -8.33 24.28 -16.95
C MET A 504 -9.74 24.17 -16.33
N PRO A 505 -10.00 24.91 -15.23
CA PRO A 505 -11.25 24.82 -14.47
C PRO A 505 -12.53 25.24 -15.22
N ASP A 506 -12.38 25.90 -16.38
CA ASP A 506 -13.48 26.34 -17.25
C ASP A 506 -13.66 25.47 -18.50
N PHE A 507 -12.87 24.41 -18.66
CA PHE A 507 -13.02 23.50 -19.78
C PHE A 507 -14.22 22.56 -19.52
N GLN A 508 -15.11 22.46 -20.51
CA GLN A 508 -16.22 21.52 -20.50
C GLN A 508 -16.25 20.85 -21.88
N ALA A 509 -16.08 19.54 -21.90
CA ALA A 509 -16.13 18.75 -23.13
C ALA A 509 -17.16 17.64 -23.00
N ARG A 510 -17.85 17.36 -24.10
CA ARG A 510 -18.72 16.20 -24.24
C ARG A 510 -17.89 15.02 -24.72
N LEU A 511 -17.94 13.91 -24.00
CA LEU A 511 -17.38 12.63 -24.43
C LEU A 511 -18.19 12.15 -25.65
N SER A 512 -17.57 12.16 -26.82
CA SER A 512 -18.21 11.74 -28.10
C SER A 512 -17.37 10.72 -28.87
N GLU A 513 -16.13 10.49 -28.45
CA GLU A 513 -15.25 9.43 -28.95
C GLU A 513 -15.29 8.23 -28.01
N PRO A 514 -14.96 7.00 -28.48
CA PRO A 514 -14.90 5.84 -27.62
C PRO A 514 -13.90 6.01 -26.47
N TYR A 515 -14.37 5.81 -25.25
CA TYR A 515 -13.62 5.98 -24.01
C TYR A 515 -13.80 4.80 -23.05
N GLY A 516 -12.72 4.46 -22.33
CA GLY A 516 -12.78 3.68 -21.11
C GLY A 516 -12.87 4.61 -19.90
N VAL A 517 -13.48 4.14 -18.82
CA VAL A 517 -13.57 4.88 -17.56
C VAL A 517 -13.35 3.97 -16.37
N LEU A 518 -12.50 4.42 -15.44
CA LEU A 518 -12.35 3.86 -14.10
C LEU A 518 -12.94 4.90 -13.14
N GLN A 519 -13.92 4.52 -12.32
CA GLN A 519 -14.58 5.44 -11.41
C GLN A 519 -14.90 4.81 -10.05
N GLY A 520 -14.76 5.61 -8.99
CA GLY A 520 -15.14 5.28 -7.62
C GLY A 520 -16.27 6.20 -7.18
N PHE A 521 -17.39 5.65 -6.73
CA PHE A 521 -18.59 6.44 -6.39
C PHE A 521 -19.50 5.72 -5.41
N GLU A 522 -20.46 6.45 -4.85
CA GLU A 522 -21.51 5.89 -4.00
C GLU A 522 -22.82 5.81 -4.80
N SER A 523 -23.48 4.67 -4.76
CA SER A 523 -24.82 4.48 -5.33
C SER A 523 -25.71 3.69 -4.39
N GLY A 524 -26.87 4.24 -4.03
CA GLY A 524 -27.79 3.60 -3.10
C GLY A 524 -27.18 3.25 -1.74
N GLY A 525 -26.19 4.03 -1.28
CA GLY A 525 -25.44 3.80 -0.04
C GLY A 525 -24.34 2.73 -0.12
N ALA A 526 -24.07 2.18 -1.30
CA ALA A 526 -22.95 1.27 -1.56
C ALA A 526 -21.81 2.02 -2.25
N ASP A 527 -20.57 1.79 -1.81
CA ASP A 527 -19.38 2.33 -2.47
C ASP A 527 -18.91 1.34 -3.56
N LEU A 528 -18.90 1.79 -4.81
CA LEU A 528 -18.58 0.98 -5.98
C LEU A 528 -17.30 1.48 -6.67
N VAL A 529 -16.42 0.54 -7.02
CA VAL A 529 -15.40 0.75 -8.05
C VAL A 529 -15.92 0.15 -9.35
N MET A 530 -15.93 0.93 -10.42
CA MET A 530 -16.39 0.48 -11.73
C MET A 530 -15.34 0.77 -12.80
N LEU A 531 -14.95 -0.27 -13.52
CA LEU A 531 -14.22 -0.18 -14.78
C LEU A 531 -15.18 -0.52 -15.92
N GLY A 532 -15.31 0.39 -16.86
CA GLY A 532 -16.23 0.24 -17.97
C GLY A 532 -15.91 1.19 -19.11
N GLY A 533 -16.88 1.44 -19.98
CA GLY A 533 -16.72 2.40 -21.06
C GLY A 533 -17.85 2.37 -22.07
N SER A 534 -17.71 3.22 -23.08
CA SER A 534 -18.53 3.18 -24.29
C SER A 534 -18.24 1.91 -25.12
N ASP A 535 -19.02 1.66 -26.17
CA ASP A 535 -18.90 0.47 -27.01
C ASP A 535 -17.47 0.21 -27.53
N SER A 536 -17.03 -1.05 -27.49
CA SER A 536 -15.76 -1.54 -28.07
C SER A 536 -14.48 -0.92 -27.48
N THR A 537 -14.43 -0.76 -26.15
CA THR A 537 -13.34 -0.04 -25.44
C THR A 537 -12.42 -0.92 -24.58
N ALA A 538 -12.35 -2.23 -24.84
CA ALA A 538 -11.54 -3.16 -24.07
C ALA A 538 -10.08 -2.70 -23.88
N ARG A 539 -9.45 -2.17 -24.95
CA ARG A 539 -8.07 -1.65 -24.86
C ARG A 539 -7.92 -0.46 -23.92
N GLN A 540 -8.91 0.44 -23.86
CA GLN A 540 -8.91 1.58 -22.95
C GLN A 540 -9.13 1.12 -21.52
N GLN A 541 -9.98 0.11 -21.31
CA GLN A 541 -10.20 -0.51 -20.00
C GLN A 541 -8.93 -1.23 -19.51
N ASP A 542 -8.25 -1.98 -20.38
CA ASP A 542 -6.95 -2.60 -20.08
C ASP A 542 -5.92 -1.54 -19.66
N SER A 543 -5.85 -0.44 -20.42
CA SER A 543 -4.94 0.66 -20.12
C SER A 543 -5.25 1.32 -18.77
N LEU A 544 -6.52 1.42 -18.36
CA LEU A 544 -6.91 1.97 -17.06
C LEU A 544 -6.63 0.99 -15.91
N ALA A 545 -6.86 -0.30 -16.12
CA ALA A 545 -6.50 -1.34 -15.15
C ALA A 545 -4.98 -1.39 -14.94
N LEU A 546 -4.19 -1.26 -16.01
CA LEU A 546 -2.74 -1.15 -15.94
C LEU A 546 -2.31 0.16 -15.29
N PHE A 547 -2.92 1.29 -15.66
CA PHE A 547 -2.63 2.58 -15.02
C PHE A 547 -2.82 2.53 -13.50
N ALA A 548 -3.86 1.86 -13.00
CA ALA A 548 -4.04 1.67 -11.56
C ALA A 548 -2.89 0.87 -10.89
N GLN A 549 -2.12 0.08 -11.65
CA GLN A 549 -1.02 -0.79 -11.18
C GLN A 549 0.39 -0.25 -11.48
N GLU A 550 0.55 0.62 -12.48
CA GLU A 550 1.82 0.93 -13.15
C GLU A 550 2.92 1.52 -12.26
N ARG A 551 2.57 2.10 -11.10
CA ARG A 551 3.54 2.63 -10.14
C ARG A 551 3.30 2.04 -8.76
N PRO A 552 4.36 1.89 -7.93
CA PRO A 552 4.18 1.60 -6.52
C PRO A 552 3.14 2.56 -5.95
N GLN A 553 2.05 2.01 -5.41
CA GLN A 553 0.98 2.78 -4.80
C GLN A 553 0.23 3.75 -5.76
N GLN A 554 0.17 3.48 -7.06
CA GLN A 554 -0.59 4.32 -8.00
C GLN A 554 -2.07 4.43 -7.63
N TRP A 555 -2.66 3.38 -7.05
CA TRP A 555 -3.99 3.45 -6.44
C TRP A 555 -4.12 4.56 -5.40
N LEU A 556 -3.08 4.75 -4.57
CA LEU A 556 -3.05 5.80 -3.54
C LEU A 556 -2.90 7.22 -4.13
N ASN A 557 -2.62 7.34 -5.44
CA ASN A 557 -2.60 8.61 -6.14
C ASN A 557 -3.89 8.90 -6.91
N LEU A 558 -4.84 7.95 -6.94
CA LEU A 558 -6.16 8.20 -7.51
C LEU A 558 -6.95 9.09 -6.56
N ASN A 559 -7.37 10.24 -7.08
CA ASN A 559 -8.19 11.23 -6.38
C ASN A 559 -9.51 11.44 -7.12
N GLY A 560 -10.46 12.10 -6.46
CA GLY A 560 -11.77 12.39 -7.05
C GLY A 560 -12.57 11.12 -7.36
N SER A 561 -13.39 11.18 -8.41
CA SER A 561 -14.39 10.15 -8.67
C SER A 561 -14.20 9.39 -9.98
N ALA A 562 -13.43 9.89 -10.96
CA ALA A 562 -13.29 9.22 -12.26
C ALA A 562 -11.98 9.55 -12.99
N TYR A 563 -11.43 8.56 -13.71
CA TYR A 563 -10.37 8.69 -14.70
C TYR A 563 -10.85 8.15 -16.04
N VAL A 564 -10.60 8.90 -17.11
CA VAL A 564 -11.04 8.56 -18.46
C VAL A 564 -9.84 8.34 -19.37
N GLN A 565 -9.91 7.26 -20.16
CA GLN A 565 -8.93 6.93 -21.17
C GLN A 565 -9.57 6.96 -22.56
N PHE A 566 -9.03 7.81 -23.44
CA PHE A 566 -9.41 7.85 -24.86
C PHE A 566 -8.55 6.90 -25.69
N SER A 567 -8.75 6.92 -27.01
CA SER A 567 -7.98 6.10 -27.96
C SER A 567 -6.47 6.36 -27.95
N ALA A 568 -6.03 7.53 -27.49
CA ALA A 568 -4.63 7.91 -27.33
C ALA A 568 -4.46 8.87 -26.13
N GLY A 569 -3.25 8.88 -25.54
CA GLY A 569 -2.91 9.72 -24.39
C GLY A 569 -2.84 8.94 -23.08
N GLU A 570 -2.43 9.62 -22.02
CA GLU A 570 -2.48 9.10 -20.64
C GLU A 570 -3.89 9.29 -20.05
N PRO A 571 -4.28 8.47 -19.05
CA PRO A 571 -5.55 8.65 -18.35
C PRO A 571 -5.66 10.04 -17.73
N ILE A 572 -6.84 10.65 -17.84
CA ILE A 572 -7.10 12.00 -17.36
C ILE A 572 -8.11 11.94 -16.21
N GLU A 573 -7.82 12.63 -15.11
CA GLU A 573 -8.78 12.80 -14.01
C GLU A 573 -9.95 13.68 -14.45
N VAL A 574 -11.16 13.27 -14.08
CA VAL A 574 -12.40 13.95 -14.41
C VAL A 574 -13.16 14.29 -13.13
N THR A 575 -13.24 15.58 -12.82
CA THR A 575 -14.12 16.05 -11.75
C THR A 575 -15.53 16.27 -12.27
N VAL A 576 -16.46 15.43 -11.82
CA VAL A 576 -17.88 15.58 -12.14
C VAL A 576 -18.53 16.44 -11.05
N LYS A 577 -19.06 17.61 -11.42
CA LYS A 577 -19.85 18.41 -10.47
C LYS A 577 -21.07 17.60 -10.04
N PRO A 578 -21.37 17.54 -8.73
CA PRO A 578 -22.64 16.97 -8.30
C PRO A 578 -23.77 17.70 -9.03
N PRO A 579 -24.84 17.00 -9.43
CA PRO A 579 -26.00 17.66 -10.02
C PRO A 579 -26.42 18.77 -9.07
N PRO A 580 -26.75 19.98 -9.58
CA PRO A 580 -27.18 21.06 -8.71
C PRO A 580 -28.32 20.54 -7.85
N GLY A 581 -28.11 20.51 -6.53
CA GLY A 581 -29.17 20.19 -5.59
C GLY A 581 -30.38 21.08 -5.89
N PRO A 582 -31.60 20.67 -5.52
CA PRO A 582 -32.79 21.46 -5.79
C PRO A 582 -32.52 22.87 -5.30
N SER A 583 -32.47 23.83 -6.24
CA SER A 583 -32.13 25.21 -5.93
C SER A 583 -32.95 25.65 -4.72
N GLN A 584 -32.37 26.44 -3.80
CA GLN A 584 -33.13 27.03 -2.68
C GLN A 584 -34.47 27.64 -3.15
N THR A 585 -34.51 28.10 -4.40
CA THR A 585 -35.67 28.60 -5.13
C THR A 585 -36.80 27.57 -5.30
N GLN A 586 -36.50 26.29 -5.57
CA GLN A 586 -37.49 25.22 -5.64
C GLN A 586 -38.09 24.87 -4.28
N TRP A 587 -37.28 24.83 -3.21
CA TRP A 587 -37.80 24.60 -1.86
C TRP A 587 -38.66 25.77 -1.37
N GLN A 588 -38.26 27.01 -1.67
CA GLN A 588 -39.06 28.21 -1.42
C GLN A 588 -40.37 28.22 -2.24
N LEU A 589 -40.36 27.70 -3.48
CA LEU A 589 -41.57 27.55 -4.29
C LEU A 589 -42.51 26.49 -3.72
N ILE A 590 -42.01 25.33 -3.27
CA ILE A 590 -42.82 24.28 -2.65
C ILE A 590 -43.43 24.78 -1.34
N VAL A 591 -42.63 25.38 -0.46
CA VAL A 591 -43.10 25.99 0.78
C VAL A 591 -44.10 27.11 0.49
N GLY A 592 -43.84 27.95 -0.52
CA GLY A 592 -44.73 29.02 -0.95
C GLY A 592 -46.09 28.50 -1.44
N VAL A 593 -46.10 27.46 -2.28
CA VAL A 593 -47.34 26.84 -2.78
C VAL A 593 -48.14 26.22 -1.65
N VAL A 594 -47.49 25.50 -0.72
CA VAL A 594 -48.17 24.93 0.46
C VAL A 594 -48.78 26.02 1.32
N LEU A 595 -48.06 27.12 1.56
CA LEU A 595 -48.57 28.26 2.33
C LEU A 595 -49.79 28.93 1.66
N VAL A 596 -49.75 29.10 0.34
CA VAL A 596 -50.89 29.62 -0.43
C VAL A 596 -52.09 28.69 -0.34
N ILE A 597 -51.90 27.37 -0.47
CA ILE A 597 -53.00 26.40 -0.33
C ILE A 597 -53.60 26.46 1.08
N VAL A 598 -52.77 26.52 2.12
CA VAL A 598 -53.24 26.66 3.51
C VAL A 598 -54.01 27.97 3.71
N CYS A 599 -53.53 29.09 3.16
CA CYS A 599 -54.22 30.37 3.22
C CYS A 599 -55.55 30.35 2.46
N VAL A 600 -55.62 29.73 1.28
CA VAL A 600 -56.85 29.59 0.49
C VAL A 600 -57.86 28.72 1.22
N VAL A 601 -57.43 27.59 1.80
CA VAL A 601 -58.30 26.73 2.61
C VAL A 601 -58.80 27.47 3.85
N ALA A 602 -57.94 28.20 4.55
CA ALA A 602 -58.32 29.02 5.70
C ALA A 602 -59.31 30.13 5.30
N LEU A 603 -59.12 30.77 4.14
CA LEU A 603 -60.02 31.78 3.59
C LEU A 603 -61.38 31.18 3.22
N ILE A 604 -61.40 29.99 2.58
CA ILE A 604 -62.63 29.27 2.25
C ILE A 604 -63.38 28.90 3.53
N ILE A 605 -62.70 28.37 4.54
CA ILE A 605 -63.30 28.06 5.86
C ILE A 605 -63.84 29.33 6.51
N TRP A 606 -63.11 30.44 6.44
CA TRP A 606 -63.55 31.73 6.99
C TRP A 606 -64.77 32.29 6.25
N LEU A 607 -64.81 32.20 4.92
CA LEU A 607 -65.95 32.60 4.10
C LEU A 607 -67.18 31.71 4.34
N TRP A 608 -66.99 30.41 4.56
CA TRP A 608 -68.06 29.47 4.88
C TRP A 608 -68.58 29.63 6.31
N ARG A 609 -67.72 30.08 7.25
CA ARG A 609 -68.11 30.38 8.63
C ARG A 609 -68.64 31.79 8.83
N ARG A 610 -68.71 32.61 7.78
CA ARG A 610 -69.29 33.95 7.90
C ARG A 610 -70.79 33.79 8.16
N PRO A 611 -71.31 34.13 9.35
CA PRO A 611 -72.73 34.05 9.61
C PRO A 611 -73.44 35.03 8.68
N SER A 612 -74.37 34.52 7.88
CA SER A 612 -75.37 35.33 7.19
C SER A 612 -76.06 36.19 8.26
N GLY A 613 -75.75 37.48 8.30
CA GLY A 613 -76.47 38.41 9.15
C GLY A 613 -77.87 38.56 8.61
N ASP A 614 -78.84 38.02 9.33
CA ASP A 614 -80.26 38.34 9.18
C ASP A 614 -80.46 39.86 9.32
N SER A 615 -81.12 40.43 8.31
CA SER A 615 -81.95 41.63 8.44
C SER A 615 -83.34 41.23 8.89
#